data_AF-A0A951GSE8-F1
#
_entry.id   AF-A0A951GSE8-F1
#
_cell.length_a   1.000
_cell.length_b   1.000
_cell.length_c   1.000
_cell.angle_alpha   90.00
_cell.angle_beta   90.00
_cell.angle_gamma   90.00
#
_symmetry.space_group_name_H-M   'P 1'
#
loop_
_entity.id
_entity.type
_entity.pdbx_description
1 polymer ?
#
loop_
_entity_poly.entity_id
_entity_poly.type
_entity_poly.pdbx_seq_one_letter_code
_entity_poly.pdbx_strand_id
1 'polypeptide(L)'
;DPNEIRDLFVRLQSGLPLNPQETRDAWPGQFTEFVLGLGGKPELARYPGHLFFQELMGLNPRTDRGKARQFAAQIALMFFTQQEQGRSAFPDINAKGINDFYFSHIDFDSTSQPAKRLISILDKVTQLLRGRKRPKLKAHDAIHLILLVDALWGDYTHSWEGKLPQAIDRFSEALASAKLNKDTANPDEFWIRYGQWTRVNSDRGERIAHRHAFYVEKMFEFLAPLQPKDPQRSFGEVEREILYFRSNKRCAVCDAPVIWNEAEIHHVIEHSEGGSTDMNNAALVHKGCHPKGDAATQDFAVKFSAAKQARQAQPVQSDEDAVGYLWKHSTSRLFLPHDTEIRMHYKNKDYYARVQNDLIIYDGKSLTPSELANQIADGTSRNAWRDLYIKFPDDEGWRLAHDLREAPEATLDGFGL
;
A
#
# COMPACT_ATOMS: atom_id res chain seq x y z
N ASP A 1 12.53 -12.42 -39.46
CA ASP A 1 13.91 -12.31 -39.99
C ASP A 1 14.06 -13.22 -41.22
N PRO A 2 14.58 -12.75 -42.37
CA PRO A 2 14.85 -13.60 -43.54
C PRO A 2 15.68 -14.86 -43.25
N ASN A 3 16.54 -14.84 -42.23
CA ASN A 3 17.35 -15.99 -41.84
C ASN A 3 16.56 -17.05 -41.06
N GLU A 4 15.53 -16.66 -40.30
CA GLU A 4 14.62 -17.58 -39.61
C GLU A 4 13.79 -18.37 -40.61
N ILE A 5 13.27 -17.71 -41.65
CA ILE A 5 12.52 -18.38 -42.72
C ILE A 5 13.41 -19.38 -43.45
N ARG A 6 14.68 -19.01 -43.72
CA ARG A 6 15.65 -19.91 -44.35
C ARG A 6 16.02 -21.10 -43.47
N ASP A 7 16.27 -20.89 -42.17
CA ASP A 7 16.54 -21.97 -41.22
C ASP A 7 15.34 -22.91 -41.09
N LEU A 8 14.13 -22.35 -40.98
CA LEU A 8 12.88 -23.11 -40.96
C LEU A 8 12.72 -23.95 -42.23
N PHE A 9 13.03 -23.38 -43.40
CA PHE A 9 12.96 -24.06 -44.69
C PHE A 9 14.00 -25.17 -44.81
N VAL A 10 15.25 -24.92 -44.40
CA VAL A 10 16.32 -25.93 -44.35
C VAL A 10 15.93 -27.07 -43.42
N ARG A 11 15.36 -26.77 -42.24
CA ARG A 11 14.87 -27.78 -41.28
C ARG A 11 13.69 -28.58 -41.82
N LEU A 12 12.76 -27.93 -42.51
CA LEU A 12 11.62 -28.58 -43.16
C LEU A 12 12.11 -29.58 -44.22
N GLN A 13 13.10 -29.18 -45.02
CA GLN A 13 13.73 -30.02 -46.05
C GLN A 13 14.61 -31.12 -45.46
N SER A 14 15.26 -30.87 -44.31
CA SER A 14 16.10 -31.84 -43.61
C SER A 14 15.32 -32.75 -42.64
N GLY A 15 13.99 -32.62 -42.57
CA GLY A 15 13.13 -33.43 -41.70
C GLY A 15 13.30 -33.19 -40.19
N LEU A 16 13.84 -32.04 -39.77
CA LEU A 16 14.02 -31.70 -38.35
C LEU A 16 12.76 -31.00 -37.82
N PRO A 17 11.90 -31.68 -37.02
CA PRO A 17 10.67 -31.07 -36.52
C PRO A 17 10.95 -29.91 -35.57
N LEU A 18 9.97 -29.03 -35.41
CA LEU A 18 9.96 -28.03 -34.35
C LEU A 18 9.92 -28.73 -32.99
N ASN A 19 10.70 -28.22 -32.05
CA ASN A 19 10.60 -28.64 -30.66
C ASN A 19 9.28 -28.11 -30.05
N PRO A 20 8.81 -28.65 -28.92
CA PRO A 20 7.53 -28.24 -28.35
C PRO A 20 7.40 -26.74 -28.08
N GLN A 21 8.48 -26.06 -27.71
CA GLN A 21 8.44 -24.61 -27.47
C GLN A 21 8.45 -23.80 -28.76
N GLU A 22 9.25 -24.20 -29.76
CA GLU A 22 9.24 -23.58 -31.10
C GLU A 22 7.85 -23.68 -31.74
N THR A 23 7.11 -24.76 -31.49
CA THR A 23 5.70 -24.88 -31.90
C THR A 23 4.79 -23.89 -31.18
N ARG A 24 4.96 -23.72 -29.86
CA ARG A 24 4.18 -22.75 -29.06
C ARG A 24 4.45 -21.29 -29.47
N ASP A 25 5.67 -20.99 -29.90
CA ASP A 25 6.03 -19.65 -30.41
C ASP A 25 5.24 -19.25 -31.67
N ALA A 26 4.62 -20.21 -32.36
CA ALA A 26 3.76 -19.99 -33.53
C ALA A 26 2.26 -19.95 -33.20
N TRP A 27 1.86 -20.18 -31.95
CA TRP A 27 0.45 -20.17 -31.56
C TRP A 27 -0.09 -18.75 -31.46
N PRO A 28 -1.32 -18.49 -31.94
CA PRO A 28 -1.96 -17.19 -31.78
C PRO A 28 -2.31 -16.94 -30.30
N GLY A 29 -2.39 -15.68 -29.91
CA GLY A 29 -2.87 -15.28 -28.59
C GLY A 29 -1.91 -14.36 -27.85
N GLN A 30 -2.45 -13.56 -26.94
CA GLN A 30 -1.68 -12.59 -26.18
C GLN A 30 -0.77 -13.23 -25.14
N PHE A 31 -1.07 -14.45 -24.69
CA PHE A 31 -0.17 -15.19 -23.81
C PHE A 31 1.12 -15.60 -24.51
N THR A 32 1.06 -15.98 -25.80
CA THR A 32 2.25 -16.22 -26.62
C THR A 32 3.12 -14.97 -26.69
N GLU A 33 2.51 -13.82 -26.97
CA GLU A 33 3.19 -12.51 -27.01
C GLU A 33 3.87 -12.18 -25.69
N PHE A 34 3.19 -12.44 -24.57
CA PHE A 34 3.74 -12.24 -23.22
C PHE A 34 4.96 -13.13 -22.96
N VAL A 35 4.88 -14.43 -23.28
CA VAL A 35 6.01 -15.37 -23.10
C VAL A 35 7.17 -15.04 -24.04
N LEU A 36 6.91 -14.62 -25.28
CA LEU A 36 7.93 -14.13 -26.21
C LEU A 36 8.64 -12.90 -25.63
N GLY A 37 7.90 -11.95 -25.06
CA GLY A 37 8.46 -10.79 -24.38
C GLY A 37 9.38 -11.16 -23.21
N LEU A 38 8.97 -12.10 -22.36
CA LEU A 38 9.73 -12.54 -21.19
C LEU A 38 10.94 -13.41 -21.55
N GLY A 39 10.74 -14.47 -22.34
CA GLY A 39 11.81 -15.41 -22.67
C GLY A 39 12.73 -14.92 -23.80
N GLY A 40 12.29 -13.92 -24.56
CA GLY A 40 13.01 -13.32 -25.68
C GLY A 40 12.92 -14.15 -26.96
N LYS A 41 12.96 -13.46 -28.10
CA LYS A 41 13.08 -14.04 -29.44
C LYS A 41 13.93 -13.08 -30.29
N PRO A 42 15.28 -13.16 -30.19
CA PRO A 42 16.19 -12.11 -30.64
C PRO A 42 16.18 -11.82 -32.14
N GLU A 43 15.62 -12.72 -32.93
CA GLU A 43 15.34 -12.54 -34.36
C GLU A 43 14.29 -11.43 -34.60
N LEU A 44 13.52 -11.08 -33.55
CA LEU A 44 12.48 -10.07 -33.54
C LEU A 44 12.81 -9.03 -32.47
N ALA A 45 13.19 -7.82 -32.89
CA ALA A 45 13.62 -6.74 -32.00
C ALA A 45 12.61 -6.39 -30.88
N ARG A 46 11.31 -6.65 -31.12
CA ARG A 46 10.24 -6.41 -30.13
C ARG A 46 10.25 -7.37 -28.93
N TYR A 47 11.04 -8.45 -28.98
CA TYR A 47 11.15 -9.44 -27.89
C TYR A 47 12.59 -9.57 -27.40
N PRO A 48 13.10 -8.57 -26.66
CA PRO A 48 14.47 -8.59 -26.16
C PRO A 48 14.73 -9.70 -25.13
N GLY A 49 13.68 -10.19 -24.47
CA GLY A 49 13.78 -11.09 -23.33
C GLY A 49 14.14 -10.35 -22.04
N HIS A 50 13.74 -10.95 -20.92
CA HIS A 50 13.93 -10.39 -19.59
C HIS A 50 15.29 -10.79 -19.01
N LEU A 51 15.99 -9.85 -18.36
CA LEU A 51 17.33 -10.06 -17.79
C LEU A 51 17.37 -11.16 -16.73
N PHE A 52 16.27 -11.39 -16.01
CA PHE A 52 16.11 -12.56 -15.12
C PHE A 52 16.56 -13.88 -15.77
N PHE A 53 16.06 -14.21 -16.96
CA PHE A 53 16.43 -15.46 -17.65
C PHE A 53 17.86 -15.42 -18.18
N GLN A 54 18.29 -14.25 -18.67
CA GLN A 54 19.60 -14.09 -19.30
C GLN A 54 20.75 -14.07 -18.29
N GLU A 55 20.65 -13.19 -17.29
CA GLU A 55 21.70 -12.99 -16.29
C GLU A 55 21.63 -14.02 -15.17
N LEU A 56 20.45 -14.28 -14.59
CA LEU A 56 20.37 -15.14 -13.40
C LEU A 56 20.30 -16.62 -13.74
N MET A 57 19.57 -17.00 -14.80
CA MET A 57 19.49 -18.40 -15.25
C MET A 57 20.54 -18.76 -16.30
N GLY A 58 21.22 -17.77 -16.90
CA GLY A 58 22.28 -18.00 -17.89
C GLY A 58 21.74 -18.49 -19.23
N LEU A 59 20.49 -18.16 -19.58
CA LEU A 59 19.86 -18.60 -20.81
C LEU A 59 20.06 -17.55 -21.90
N ASN A 60 20.60 -17.96 -23.04
CA ASN A 60 20.76 -17.10 -24.19
C ASN A 60 19.66 -17.43 -25.22
N PRO A 61 18.65 -16.56 -25.43
CA PRO A 61 17.53 -16.86 -26.30
C PRO A 61 17.91 -17.13 -27.77
N ARG A 62 19.12 -16.76 -28.21
CA ARG A 62 19.65 -17.07 -29.55
C ARG A 62 20.10 -18.53 -29.70
N THR A 63 20.56 -19.14 -28.60
CA THR A 63 21.23 -20.45 -28.65
C THR A 63 20.56 -21.51 -27.77
N ASP A 64 19.65 -21.11 -26.89
CA ASP A 64 19.01 -21.99 -25.92
C ASP A 64 17.83 -22.80 -26.50
N ARG A 65 17.50 -22.56 -27.77
CA ARG A 65 16.39 -23.20 -28.51
C ARG A 65 15.03 -23.08 -27.80
N GLY A 66 14.76 -21.93 -27.19
CA GLY A 66 13.48 -21.62 -26.55
C GLY A 66 13.39 -22.04 -25.09
N LYS A 67 14.47 -22.49 -24.46
CA LYS A 67 14.45 -22.86 -23.03
C LYS A 67 14.03 -21.69 -22.13
N ALA A 68 14.48 -20.47 -22.39
CA ALA A 68 14.04 -19.28 -21.65
C ALA A 68 12.52 -19.08 -21.78
N ARG A 69 11.96 -19.22 -22.99
CA ARG A 69 10.52 -19.12 -23.23
C ARG A 69 9.73 -20.24 -22.57
N GLN A 70 10.25 -21.46 -22.58
CA GLN A 70 9.64 -22.57 -21.86
C GLN A 70 9.58 -22.30 -20.35
N PHE A 71 10.68 -21.85 -19.73
CA PHE A 71 10.68 -21.54 -18.30
C PHE A 71 9.85 -20.31 -17.96
N ALA A 72 9.82 -19.30 -18.83
CA ALA A 72 8.92 -18.18 -18.69
C ALA A 72 7.45 -18.64 -18.69
N ALA A 73 7.07 -19.54 -19.60
CA ALA A 73 5.74 -20.13 -19.61
C ALA A 73 5.44 -20.94 -18.34
N GLN A 74 6.39 -21.71 -17.81
CA GLN A 74 6.21 -22.48 -16.58
C GLN A 74 6.02 -21.58 -15.35
N ILE A 75 6.82 -20.51 -15.23
CA ILE A 75 6.69 -19.53 -14.16
C ILE A 75 5.34 -18.80 -14.28
N ALA A 76 5.00 -18.33 -15.48
CA ALA A 76 3.74 -17.63 -15.74
C ALA A 76 2.53 -18.50 -15.42
N LEU A 77 2.50 -19.74 -15.91
CA LEU A 77 1.44 -20.71 -15.63
C LEU A 77 1.25 -20.92 -14.12
N MET A 78 2.34 -21.17 -13.39
CA MET A 78 2.30 -21.37 -11.94
C MET A 78 1.79 -20.13 -11.21
N PHE A 79 2.33 -18.95 -11.56
CA PHE A 79 1.99 -17.68 -10.94
C PHE A 79 0.52 -17.31 -11.19
N PHE A 80 0.06 -17.31 -12.44
CA PHE A 80 -1.30 -16.90 -12.78
C PHE A 80 -2.35 -17.87 -12.22
N THR A 81 -2.07 -19.18 -12.23
CA THR A 81 -2.97 -20.15 -11.58
C THR A 81 -3.13 -19.87 -10.08
N GLN A 82 -2.06 -19.45 -9.37
CA GLN A 82 -2.19 -19.06 -7.96
C GLN A 82 -2.94 -17.73 -7.75
N GLN A 83 -2.83 -16.78 -8.69
CA GLN A 83 -3.60 -15.54 -8.63
C GLN A 83 -5.10 -15.79 -8.84
N GLU A 84 -5.46 -16.77 -9.67
CA GLU A 84 -6.85 -17.11 -10.00
C GLU A 84 -7.50 -18.05 -8.98
N GLN A 85 -6.76 -19.05 -8.49
CA GLN A 85 -7.29 -20.17 -7.71
C GLN A 85 -6.77 -20.22 -6.27
N GLY A 86 -5.84 -19.32 -5.91
CA GLY A 86 -5.24 -19.22 -4.59
C GLY A 86 -3.87 -19.89 -4.47
N ARG A 87 -3.11 -19.53 -3.41
CA ARG A 87 -1.71 -19.95 -3.18
C ARG A 87 -1.50 -21.47 -3.03
N SER A 88 -2.56 -22.24 -2.77
CA SER A 88 -2.50 -23.71 -2.70
C SER A 88 -2.58 -24.40 -4.06
N ALA A 89 -2.85 -23.66 -5.14
CA ALA A 89 -2.97 -24.23 -6.48
C ALA A 89 -1.57 -24.48 -7.09
N PHE A 90 -1.26 -25.74 -7.39
CA PHE A 90 -0.04 -26.16 -8.05
C PHE A 90 -0.37 -26.98 -9.30
N PRO A 91 -0.47 -26.35 -10.48
CA PRO A 91 -0.71 -27.06 -11.73
C PRO A 91 0.53 -27.85 -12.19
N ASP A 92 0.30 -28.83 -13.07
CA ASP A 92 1.38 -29.49 -13.80
C ASP A 92 2.03 -28.49 -14.78
N ILE A 93 3.35 -28.36 -14.74
CA ILE A 93 4.13 -27.48 -15.63
C ILE A 93 4.78 -28.24 -16.80
N ASN A 94 4.32 -29.48 -17.05
CA ASN A 94 4.78 -30.31 -18.15
C ASN A 94 4.26 -29.81 -19.50
N ALA A 95 4.65 -30.46 -20.60
CA ALA A 95 4.27 -30.03 -21.94
C ALA A 95 2.75 -29.90 -22.14
N LYS A 96 1.96 -30.83 -21.59
CA LYS A 96 0.50 -30.80 -21.67
C LYS A 96 -0.07 -29.64 -20.85
N GLY A 97 0.36 -29.48 -19.60
CA GLY A 97 -0.12 -28.38 -18.74
C GLY A 97 0.13 -27.01 -19.33
N ILE A 98 1.33 -26.78 -19.89
CA ILE A 98 1.64 -25.53 -20.61
C ILE A 98 0.73 -25.37 -21.84
N ASN A 99 0.54 -26.43 -22.63
CA ASN A 99 -0.31 -26.37 -23.82
C ASN A 99 -1.75 -25.97 -23.48
N ASP A 100 -2.35 -26.65 -22.49
CA ASP A 100 -3.71 -26.40 -22.06
C ASP A 100 -3.87 -24.93 -21.60
N PHE A 101 -2.89 -24.41 -20.86
CA PHE A 101 -2.91 -23.03 -20.39
C PHE A 101 -2.84 -22.01 -21.52
N TYR A 102 -1.98 -22.22 -22.53
CA TYR A 102 -1.95 -21.34 -23.71
C TYR A 102 -3.32 -21.30 -24.40
N PHE A 103 -3.97 -22.46 -24.57
CA PHE A 103 -5.27 -22.52 -25.23
C PHE A 103 -6.40 -21.91 -24.39
N SER A 104 -6.35 -22.02 -23.08
CA SER A 104 -7.36 -21.42 -22.20
C SER A 104 -7.16 -19.91 -21.97
N HIS A 105 -6.01 -19.35 -22.36
CA HIS A 105 -5.64 -17.93 -22.16
C HIS A 105 -5.31 -17.24 -23.49
N ILE A 106 -6.06 -17.53 -24.55
CA ILE A 106 -5.87 -16.87 -25.85
C ILE A 106 -6.10 -15.35 -25.75
N ASP A 107 -7.07 -14.94 -24.92
CA ASP A 107 -7.48 -13.57 -24.62
C ASP A 107 -6.74 -12.93 -23.44
N PHE A 108 -5.59 -13.50 -23.04
CA PHE A 108 -4.77 -13.00 -21.94
C PHE A 108 -4.52 -11.49 -22.01
N ASP A 109 -4.80 -10.78 -20.92
CA ASP A 109 -4.49 -9.35 -20.82
C ASP A 109 -3.09 -9.14 -20.23
N SER A 110 -2.12 -8.82 -21.10
CA SER A 110 -0.74 -8.49 -20.70
C SER A 110 -0.62 -7.18 -19.92
N THR A 111 -1.68 -6.36 -19.89
CA THR A 111 -1.74 -5.11 -19.13
C THR A 111 -2.41 -5.27 -17.76
N SER A 112 -2.89 -6.47 -17.45
CA SER A 112 -3.54 -6.81 -16.19
C SER A 112 -2.62 -6.61 -14.98
N GLN A 113 -3.21 -6.39 -13.80
CA GLN A 113 -2.45 -6.25 -12.55
C GLN A 113 -1.57 -7.47 -12.25
N PRO A 114 -2.04 -8.73 -12.39
CA PRO A 114 -1.18 -9.91 -12.24
C PRO A 114 0.00 -9.91 -13.21
N ALA A 115 -0.20 -9.55 -14.49
CA ALA A 115 0.87 -9.54 -15.47
C ALA A 115 1.97 -8.52 -15.12
N LYS A 116 1.56 -7.29 -14.77
CA LYS A 116 2.46 -6.24 -14.28
C LYS A 116 3.21 -6.66 -13.01
N ARG A 117 2.52 -7.35 -12.11
CA ARG A 117 3.08 -7.85 -10.85
C ARG A 117 4.16 -8.90 -11.10
N LEU A 118 3.92 -9.87 -11.99
CA LEU A 118 4.93 -10.88 -12.35
C LEU A 118 6.19 -10.23 -12.93
N ILE A 119 6.04 -9.29 -13.86
CA ILE A 119 7.18 -8.55 -14.43
C ILE A 119 7.95 -7.81 -13.33
N SER A 120 7.25 -7.10 -12.44
CA SER A 120 7.86 -6.35 -11.34
C SER A 120 8.64 -7.25 -10.38
N ILE A 121 8.15 -8.46 -10.12
CA ILE A 121 8.86 -9.46 -9.30
C ILE A 121 10.13 -9.91 -10.01
N LEU A 122 10.07 -10.22 -11.31
CA LEU A 122 11.24 -10.61 -12.09
C LEU A 122 12.29 -9.49 -12.12
N ASP A 123 11.87 -8.24 -12.28
CA ASP A 123 12.73 -7.05 -12.22
C ASP A 123 13.39 -6.92 -10.85
N LYS A 124 12.60 -6.98 -9.76
CA LYS A 124 13.12 -6.87 -8.39
C LYS A 124 14.12 -7.98 -8.08
N VAL A 125 13.80 -9.23 -8.39
CA VAL A 125 14.73 -10.35 -8.16
C VAL A 125 16.01 -10.18 -8.98
N THR A 126 15.91 -9.70 -10.22
CA THR A 126 17.08 -9.35 -11.03
C THR A 126 17.91 -8.25 -10.39
N GLN A 127 17.28 -7.18 -9.92
CA GLN A 127 17.94 -6.07 -9.23
C GLN A 127 18.68 -6.53 -7.97
N LEU A 128 18.08 -7.38 -7.14
CA LEU A 128 18.66 -7.83 -5.88
C LEU A 128 19.84 -8.80 -6.07
N LEU A 129 19.82 -9.59 -7.15
CA LEU A 129 20.79 -10.67 -7.36
C LEU A 129 21.87 -10.35 -8.39
N ARG A 130 21.68 -9.34 -9.26
CA ARG A 130 22.68 -8.95 -10.26
C ARG A 130 23.98 -8.46 -9.61
N GLY A 131 25.09 -8.65 -10.33
CA GLY A 131 26.42 -8.17 -9.92
C GLY A 131 27.12 -9.04 -8.85
N ARG A 132 26.46 -10.06 -8.30
CA ARG A 132 27.06 -11.01 -7.35
C ARG A 132 27.51 -12.28 -8.08
N LYS A 133 28.74 -12.73 -7.83
CA LYS A 133 29.26 -13.99 -8.42
C LYS A 133 28.58 -15.18 -7.75
N ARG A 134 27.64 -15.82 -8.46
CA ARG A 134 26.81 -16.92 -7.94
C ARG A 134 26.59 -17.99 -9.00
N PRO A 135 26.30 -19.25 -8.60
CA PRO A 135 25.75 -20.24 -9.51
C PRO A 135 24.48 -19.72 -10.20
N LYS A 136 24.26 -20.12 -11.45
CA LYS A 136 23.01 -19.78 -12.15
C LYS A 136 21.82 -20.45 -11.45
N LEU A 137 20.70 -19.72 -11.38
CA LEU A 137 19.46 -20.24 -10.83
C LEU A 137 18.94 -21.39 -11.69
N LYS A 138 18.61 -22.50 -11.05
CA LYS A 138 17.95 -23.62 -11.72
C LYS A 138 16.47 -23.32 -11.84
N ALA A 139 15.80 -23.96 -12.80
CA ALA A 139 14.38 -23.72 -13.07
C ALA A 139 13.47 -23.95 -11.85
N HIS A 140 13.72 -24.98 -11.06
CA HIS A 140 12.96 -25.25 -9.84
C HIS A 140 13.13 -24.13 -8.81
N ASP A 141 14.38 -23.72 -8.54
CA ASP A 141 14.68 -22.64 -7.61
C ASP A 141 14.02 -21.33 -8.05
N ALA A 142 14.08 -21.03 -9.34
CA ALA A 142 13.46 -19.84 -9.93
C ALA A 142 11.95 -19.78 -9.69
N ILE A 143 11.22 -20.87 -9.95
CA ILE A 143 9.76 -20.91 -9.71
C ILE A 143 9.46 -20.64 -8.24
N HIS A 144 10.12 -21.34 -7.32
CA HIS A 144 9.84 -21.17 -5.89
C HIS A 144 10.25 -19.80 -5.36
N LEU A 145 11.32 -19.20 -5.88
CA LEU A 145 11.76 -17.85 -5.54
C LEU A 145 10.73 -16.80 -5.97
N ILE A 146 10.19 -16.90 -7.19
CA ILE A 146 9.17 -15.95 -7.68
C ILE A 146 7.90 -16.02 -6.83
N LEU A 147 7.43 -17.23 -6.51
CA LEU A 147 6.27 -17.41 -5.63
C LEU A 147 6.53 -16.92 -4.20
N LEU A 148 7.74 -17.14 -3.67
CA LEU A 148 8.12 -16.61 -2.36
C LEU A 148 8.10 -15.09 -2.34
N VAL A 149 8.67 -14.43 -3.34
CA VAL A 149 8.69 -12.96 -3.42
C VAL A 149 7.27 -12.41 -3.59
N ASP A 150 6.42 -13.08 -4.36
CA ASP A 150 4.99 -12.74 -4.44
C ASP A 150 4.32 -12.75 -3.06
N ALA A 151 4.53 -13.82 -2.29
CA ALA A 151 3.99 -13.94 -0.93
C ALA A 151 4.56 -12.87 0.02
N LEU A 152 5.88 -12.66 0.00
CA LEU A 152 6.55 -11.67 0.84
C LEU A 152 6.05 -10.25 0.57
N TRP A 153 5.84 -9.88 -0.70
CA TRP A 153 5.27 -8.57 -1.06
C TRP A 153 3.83 -8.38 -0.57
N GLY A 154 3.07 -9.46 -0.43
CA GLY A 154 1.72 -9.39 0.15
C GLY A 154 1.76 -9.08 1.64
N ASP A 155 2.59 -9.81 2.38
CA ASP A 155 2.39 -9.98 3.82
C ASP A 155 3.46 -9.27 4.68
N TYR A 156 4.63 -8.94 4.10
CA TYR A 156 5.80 -8.43 4.85
C TYR A 156 6.38 -7.15 4.25
N THR A 157 7.03 -6.34 5.09
CA THR A 157 7.72 -5.11 4.65
C THR A 157 8.92 -5.43 3.76
N HIS A 158 9.49 -4.45 3.05
CA HIS A 158 10.65 -4.66 2.18
C HIS A 158 11.98 -4.91 2.93
N SER A 159 11.96 -4.97 4.27
CA SER A 159 13.14 -5.20 5.12
C SER A 159 13.92 -6.50 4.81
N TRP A 160 13.28 -7.49 4.19
CA TRP A 160 13.91 -8.76 3.81
C TRP A 160 14.75 -8.69 2.53
N GLU A 161 14.56 -7.66 1.69
CA GLU A 161 15.19 -7.57 0.37
C GLU A 161 16.72 -7.60 0.46
N GLY A 162 17.30 -6.93 1.46
CA GLY A 162 18.75 -6.92 1.70
C GLY A 162 19.33 -8.29 2.12
N LYS A 163 18.50 -9.16 2.71
CA LYS A 163 18.89 -10.50 3.19
C LYS A 163 18.68 -11.59 2.14
N LEU A 164 17.74 -11.39 1.22
CA LEU A 164 17.39 -12.36 0.17
C LEU A 164 18.62 -12.94 -0.54
N PRO A 165 19.60 -12.13 -0.96
CA PRO A 165 20.75 -12.67 -1.65
C PRO A 165 21.50 -13.72 -0.82
N GLN A 166 21.70 -13.49 0.48
CA GLN A 166 22.43 -14.41 1.36
C GLN A 166 21.60 -15.65 1.70
N ALA A 167 20.28 -15.50 1.84
CA ALA A 167 19.37 -16.63 2.07
C ALA A 167 19.38 -17.63 0.91
N ILE A 168 19.41 -17.14 -0.34
CA ILE A 168 19.53 -18.00 -1.54
C ILE A 168 20.86 -18.74 -1.57
N ASP A 169 21.97 -18.05 -1.25
CA ASP A 169 23.29 -18.66 -1.21
C ASP A 169 23.31 -19.80 -0.16
N ARG A 170 22.79 -19.54 1.05
CA ARG A 170 22.67 -20.53 2.12
C ARG A 170 21.81 -21.73 1.72
N PHE A 171 20.66 -21.51 1.08
CA PHE A 171 19.81 -22.61 0.60
C PHE A 171 20.54 -23.46 -0.45
N SER A 172 21.23 -22.80 -1.39
CA SER A 172 21.97 -23.47 -2.46
C SER A 172 23.14 -24.30 -1.92
N GLU A 173 23.88 -23.76 -0.95
CA GLU A 173 24.98 -24.45 -0.26
C GLU A 173 24.47 -25.66 0.54
N ALA A 174 23.40 -25.49 1.31
CA ALA A 174 22.77 -26.58 2.06
C ALA A 174 22.30 -27.70 1.13
N LEU A 175 21.63 -27.37 0.02
CA LEU A 175 21.20 -28.34 -0.97
C LEU A 175 22.38 -29.05 -1.66
N ALA A 176 23.46 -28.33 -1.95
CA ALA A 176 24.66 -28.91 -2.55
C ALA A 176 25.35 -29.90 -1.58
N SER A 177 25.47 -29.51 -0.31
CA SER A 177 26.01 -30.37 0.75
C SER A 177 25.15 -31.63 0.96
N ALA A 178 23.83 -31.46 1.07
CA ALA A 178 22.88 -32.55 1.22
C ALA A 178 22.93 -33.56 0.05
N LYS A 179 23.15 -33.07 -1.17
CA LYS A 179 23.30 -33.93 -2.35
C LYS A 179 24.57 -34.80 -2.32
N LEU A 180 25.65 -34.32 -1.70
CA LEU A 180 26.88 -35.11 -1.54
C LEU A 180 26.68 -36.26 -0.54
N ASN A 181 25.87 -36.02 0.49
CA ASN A 181 25.60 -36.97 1.58
C ASN A 181 24.26 -37.71 1.40
N LYS A 182 23.77 -37.83 0.16
CA LYS A 182 22.43 -38.38 -0.12
C LYS A 182 22.28 -39.88 0.16
N ASP A 183 23.39 -40.62 0.14
CA ASP A 183 23.42 -42.08 0.27
C ASP A 183 23.86 -42.52 1.69
N THR A 184 23.90 -41.57 2.64
CA THR A 184 24.20 -41.88 4.06
C THR A 184 23.01 -42.57 4.73
N ALA A 185 23.25 -43.20 5.89
CA ALA A 185 22.19 -43.86 6.66
C ALA A 185 21.04 -42.89 7.04
N ASN A 186 21.35 -41.61 7.24
CA ASN A 186 20.41 -40.53 7.53
C ASN A 186 20.66 -39.36 6.57
N PRO A 187 20.08 -39.37 5.35
CA PRO A 187 20.25 -38.30 4.40
C PRO A 187 19.67 -36.98 4.93
N ASP A 188 20.31 -35.87 4.57
CA ASP A 188 19.91 -34.54 5.02
C ASP A 188 18.50 -34.16 4.50
N GLU A 189 17.75 -33.37 5.27
CA GLU A 189 16.39 -32.97 4.91
C GLU A 189 16.33 -32.16 3.61
N PHE A 190 17.37 -31.38 3.27
CA PHE A 190 17.48 -30.69 1.99
C PHE A 190 17.58 -31.67 0.82
N TRP A 191 18.00 -32.91 1.03
CA TRP A 191 17.92 -33.93 0.00
C TRP A 191 16.54 -34.59 -0.04
N ILE A 192 16.02 -35.02 1.12
CA ILE A 192 14.77 -35.79 1.23
C ILE A 192 13.53 -34.93 0.92
N ARG A 193 13.45 -33.71 1.45
CA ARG A 193 12.28 -32.83 1.25
C ARG A 193 12.45 -31.93 0.03
N TYR A 194 13.72 -31.72 -0.35
CA TYR A 194 14.26 -30.93 -1.45
C TYR A 194 14.60 -31.63 -2.77
N GLY A 195 15.89 -31.99 -2.82
CA GLY A 195 16.63 -32.40 -4.00
C GLY A 195 16.12 -33.67 -4.69
N GLN A 196 15.62 -34.67 -3.96
CA GLN A 196 15.10 -35.89 -4.59
C GLN A 196 13.91 -35.59 -5.51
N TRP A 197 13.07 -34.63 -5.13
CA TRP A 197 11.88 -34.23 -5.90
C TRP A 197 12.20 -33.37 -7.12
N THR A 198 13.47 -32.98 -7.31
CA THR A 198 13.92 -32.28 -8.53
C THR A 198 14.26 -33.25 -9.66
N ARG A 199 14.22 -34.57 -9.42
CA ARG A 199 14.67 -35.61 -10.37
C ARG A 199 13.55 -36.09 -11.29
N VAL A 200 12.74 -37.04 -10.83
CA VAL A 200 11.72 -37.72 -11.65
C VAL A 200 10.36 -37.06 -11.42
N ASN A 201 9.60 -36.82 -12.50
CA ASN A 201 8.27 -36.18 -12.44
C ASN A 201 8.30 -34.83 -11.69
N SER A 202 9.40 -34.09 -11.83
CA SER A 202 9.63 -32.83 -11.10
C SER A 202 8.72 -31.68 -11.58
N ASP A 203 8.07 -31.88 -12.72
CA ASP A 203 7.10 -31.00 -13.37
C ASP A 203 5.64 -31.26 -12.98
N ARG A 204 5.40 -32.18 -12.03
CA ARG A 204 4.07 -32.47 -11.48
C ARG A 204 3.70 -31.52 -10.35
N GLY A 205 2.46 -31.04 -10.36
CA GLY A 205 1.91 -30.11 -9.37
C GLY A 205 2.19 -30.51 -7.93
N GLU A 206 1.85 -31.75 -7.56
CA GLU A 206 2.09 -32.30 -6.22
C GLU A 206 3.57 -32.24 -5.80
N ARG A 207 4.50 -32.60 -6.71
CA ARG A 207 5.94 -32.54 -6.43
C ARG A 207 6.43 -31.10 -6.28
N ILE A 208 5.90 -30.19 -7.10
CA ILE A 208 6.20 -28.75 -7.00
C ILE A 208 5.69 -28.21 -5.67
N ALA A 209 4.49 -28.57 -5.25
CA ALA A 209 3.90 -28.17 -3.96
C ALA A 209 4.78 -28.59 -2.78
N HIS A 210 5.22 -29.86 -2.74
CA HIS A 210 6.11 -30.35 -1.69
C HIS A 210 7.44 -29.60 -1.64
N ARG A 211 8.08 -29.38 -2.80
CA ARG A 211 9.31 -28.59 -2.86
C ARG A 211 9.09 -27.15 -2.44
N HIS A 212 7.99 -26.55 -2.86
CA HIS A 212 7.67 -25.16 -2.52
C HIS A 212 7.47 -24.99 -1.01
N ALA A 213 6.73 -25.90 -0.38
CA ALA A 213 6.51 -25.86 1.07
C ALA A 213 7.84 -25.89 1.84
N PHE A 214 8.74 -26.81 1.49
CA PHE A 214 10.07 -26.87 2.11
C PHE A 214 10.93 -25.64 1.80
N TYR A 215 10.89 -25.16 0.55
CA TYR A 215 11.63 -23.96 0.14
C TYR A 215 11.20 -22.74 0.94
N VAL A 216 9.90 -22.50 1.08
CA VAL A 216 9.36 -21.38 1.85
C VAL A 216 9.71 -21.50 3.33
N GLU A 217 9.57 -22.69 3.93
CA GLU A 217 9.96 -22.95 5.33
C GLU A 217 11.42 -22.52 5.59
N LYS A 218 12.36 -23.01 4.78
CA LYS A 218 13.79 -22.69 4.97
C LYS A 218 14.13 -21.25 4.62
N MET A 219 13.55 -20.71 3.56
CA MET A 219 13.77 -19.31 3.21
C MET A 219 13.21 -18.38 4.29
N PHE A 220 12.09 -18.72 4.91
CA PHE A 220 11.52 -17.96 6.02
C PHE A 220 12.49 -17.93 7.22
N GLU A 221 13.04 -19.08 7.60
CA GLU A 221 14.08 -19.18 8.63
C GLU A 221 15.31 -18.32 8.28
N PHE A 222 15.74 -18.33 7.01
CA PHE A 222 16.95 -17.62 6.57
C PHE A 222 16.76 -16.11 6.41
N LEU A 223 15.53 -15.66 6.17
CA LEU A 223 15.18 -14.24 6.04
C LEU A 223 14.86 -13.59 7.38
N ALA A 224 14.65 -14.39 8.44
CA ALA A 224 14.28 -13.91 9.76
C ALA A 224 15.30 -12.89 10.35
N PRO A 225 14.85 -11.96 11.21
CA PRO A 225 13.45 -11.64 11.47
C PRO A 225 12.79 -10.98 10.24
N LEU A 226 11.53 -11.34 10.00
CA LEU A 226 10.64 -10.74 9.02
C LEU A 226 9.66 -9.83 9.74
N GLN A 227 9.42 -8.63 9.20
CA GLN A 227 8.45 -7.69 9.74
C GLN A 227 7.15 -7.77 8.93
N PRO A 228 6.03 -8.20 9.53
CA PRO A 228 4.74 -8.20 8.83
C PRO A 228 4.29 -6.75 8.56
N LYS A 229 3.53 -6.56 7.48
CA LYS A 229 2.83 -5.29 7.26
C LYS A 229 1.68 -5.17 8.26
N ASP A 230 1.18 -3.95 8.44
CA ASP A 230 -0.07 -3.75 9.16
C ASP A 230 -1.20 -4.52 8.45
N PRO A 231 -1.97 -5.39 9.16
CA PRO A 231 -3.11 -6.07 8.57
C PRO A 231 -4.16 -5.13 7.98
N GLN A 232 -4.30 -3.92 8.53
CA GLN A 232 -5.19 -2.90 8.03
C GLN A 232 -4.40 -1.91 7.16
N ARG A 233 -4.91 -1.64 5.95
CA ARG A 233 -4.31 -0.63 5.04
C ARG A 233 -5.21 0.58 4.82
N SER A 234 -6.53 0.40 4.84
CA SER A 234 -7.48 1.49 4.58
C SER A 234 -7.94 2.16 5.86
N PHE A 235 -8.02 3.49 5.86
CA PHE A 235 -8.68 4.25 6.93
C PHE A 235 -10.20 4.18 6.76
N GLY A 236 -10.93 3.92 7.85
CA GLY A 236 -12.39 3.93 7.90
C GLY A 236 -12.96 5.35 7.81
N GLU A 237 -14.28 5.47 7.62
CA GLU A 237 -14.94 6.78 7.46
C GLU A 237 -14.76 7.71 8.66
N VAL A 238 -14.86 7.17 9.88
CA VAL A 238 -14.67 7.94 11.12
C VAL A 238 -13.23 8.48 11.20
N GLU A 239 -12.22 7.67 10.88
CA GLU A 239 -10.82 8.10 10.87
C GLU A 239 -10.58 9.18 9.82
N ARG A 240 -11.23 9.05 8.65
CA ARG A 240 -11.19 10.07 7.60
C ARG A 240 -11.79 11.38 8.07
N GLU A 241 -12.93 11.33 8.77
CA GLU A 241 -13.60 12.52 9.30
C GLU A 241 -12.74 13.23 10.34
N ILE A 242 -12.23 12.48 11.31
CA ILE A 242 -11.32 13.00 12.34
C ILE A 242 -10.10 13.64 11.69
N LEU A 243 -9.46 12.97 10.72
CA LEU A 243 -8.25 13.49 10.08
C LEU A 243 -8.54 14.78 9.31
N TYR A 244 -9.66 14.83 8.60
CA TYR A 244 -10.06 15.99 7.81
C TYR A 244 -10.23 17.24 8.69
N PHE A 245 -10.96 17.12 9.80
CA PHE A 245 -11.16 18.24 10.72
C PHE A 245 -9.89 18.55 11.52
N ARG A 246 -9.14 17.55 12.01
CA ARG A 246 -7.88 17.74 12.74
C ARG A 246 -6.81 18.45 11.89
N SER A 247 -6.84 18.28 10.58
CA SER A 247 -5.93 18.94 9.64
C SER A 247 -6.41 20.34 9.23
N ASN A 248 -7.45 20.88 9.89
CA ASN A 248 -8.12 22.13 9.51
C ASN A 248 -8.55 22.14 8.03
N LYS A 249 -8.89 20.95 7.49
CA LYS A 249 -9.26 20.75 6.08
C LYS A 249 -8.16 21.20 5.11
N ARG A 250 -6.89 21.21 5.52
CA ARG A 250 -5.75 21.65 4.68
C ARG A 250 -4.87 20.47 4.27
N CYS A 251 -4.36 20.54 3.05
CA CYS A 251 -3.47 19.52 2.51
C CYS A 251 -2.09 19.60 3.16
N ALA A 252 -1.54 18.46 3.56
CA ALA A 252 -0.22 18.35 4.16
C ALA A 252 0.96 18.67 3.19
N VAL A 253 0.69 18.80 1.88
CA VAL A 253 1.71 19.07 0.85
C VAL A 253 1.71 20.53 0.43
N CYS A 254 0.53 21.08 0.05
CA CYS A 254 0.41 22.43 -0.49
C CYS A 254 -0.27 23.43 0.46
N ASP A 255 -0.75 22.97 1.62
CA ASP A 255 -1.49 23.75 2.63
C ASP A 255 -2.82 24.37 2.16
N ALA A 256 -3.23 24.14 0.91
CA ALA A 256 -4.51 24.62 0.40
C ALA A 256 -5.71 23.82 0.99
N PRO A 257 -6.91 24.43 1.07
CA PRO A 257 -8.14 23.74 1.49
C PRO A 257 -8.44 22.52 0.62
N VAL A 258 -8.79 21.41 1.26
CA VAL A 258 -9.18 20.13 0.65
C VAL A 258 -10.70 20.02 0.74
N ILE A 259 -11.35 19.70 -0.39
CA ILE A 259 -12.77 19.36 -0.40
C ILE A 259 -12.92 17.90 0.03
N TRP A 260 -13.90 17.58 0.88
CA TRP A 260 -14.14 16.24 1.42
C TRP A 260 -14.11 15.12 0.36
N ASN A 261 -14.75 15.34 -0.80
CA ASN A 261 -14.80 14.34 -1.88
C ASN A 261 -13.47 14.15 -2.63
N GLU A 262 -12.52 15.07 -2.47
CA GLU A 262 -11.18 15.03 -3.07
C GLU A 262 -10.10 14.66 -2.05
N ALA A 263 -10.51 14.42 -0.80
CA ALA A 263 -9.63 14.07 0.30
C ALA A 263 -9.11 12.63 0.16
N GLU A 264 -7.80 12.52 0.03
CA GLU A 264 -7.07 11.27 0.16
C GLU A 264 -6.25 11.28 1.45
N ILE A 265 -5.99 10.08 1.98
CA ILE A 265 -5.15 9.91 3.15
C ILE A 265 -3.89 9.20 2.72
N HIS A 266 -2.76 9.85 3.00
CA HIS A 266 -1.44 9.30 2.76
C HIS A 266 -0.84 8.77 4.06
N HIS A 267 -0.23 7.59 4.01
CA HIS A 267 0.61 7.10 5.10
C HIS A 267 1.96 7.80 5.05
N VAL A 268 2.34 8.50 6.13
CA VAL A 268 3.61 9.24 6.22
C VAL A 268 4.80 8.31 6.09
N ILE A 269 4.79 7.20 6.82
CA ILE A 269 5.62 6.02 6.58
C ILE A 269 4.77 5.06 5.77
N GLU A 270 5.24 4.63 4.60
CA GLU A 270 4.45 3.76 3.74
C GLU A 270 4.09 2.44 4.41
N HIS A 271 2.89 1.94 4.12
CA HIS A 271 2.43 0.62 4.56
C HIS A 271 3.37 -0.52 4.09
N SER A 272 3.92 -0.41 2.88
CA SER A 272 4.97 -1.30 2.33
C SER A 272 6.23 -1.34 3.18
N GLU A 273 6.56 -0.23 3.85
CA GLU A 273 7.74 -0.07 4.70
C GLU A 273 7.44 -0.30 6.19
N GLY A 274 6.23 -0.76 6.52
CA GLY A 274 5.81 -1.07 7.89
C GLY A 274 5.13 0.07 8.63
N GLY A 275 4.71 1.12 7.92
CA GLY A 275 3.89 2.17 8.48
C GLY A 275 2.51 1.65 8.90
N SER A 276 2.11 1.96 10.13
CA SER A 276 0.79 1.64 10.68
C SER A 276 -0.30 2.50 10.06
N THR A 277 -1.50 1.94 9.94
CA THR A 277 -2.74 2.65 9.58
C THR A 277 -3.33 3.22 10.87
N ASP A 278 -2.70 4.28 11.37
CA ASP A 278 -3.17 5.02 12.54
C ASP A 278 -3.13 6.53 12.31
N MET A 279 -3.78 7.27 13.22
CA MET A 279 -3.91 8.72 13.12
C MET A 279 -2.57 9.47 13.25
N ASN A 280 -1.51 8.85 13.78
CA ASN A 280 -0.20 9.49 13.87
C ASN A 280 0.60 9.38 12.58
N ASN A 281 0.34 8.32 11.80
CA ASN A 281 0.95 8.05 10.50
C ASN A 281 0.07 8.50 9.31
N ALA A 282 -1.08 9.12 9.57
CA ALA A 282 -1.99 9.58 8.53
C ALA A 282 -1.85 11.08 8.22
N ALA A 283 -1.82 11.43 6.93
CA ALA A 283 -1.79 12.81 6.45
C ALA A 283 -2.87 13.07 5.39
N LEU A 284 -3.63 14.16 5.56
CA LEU A 284 -4.64 14.60 4.60
C LEU A 284 -3.99 15.23 3.37
N VAL A 285 -4.32 14.77 2.17
CA VAL A 285 -3.81 15.32 0.91
C VAL A 285 -4.90 15.41 -0.16
N HIS A 286 -4.74 16.32 -1.13
CA HIS A 286 -5.51 16.23 -2.36
C HIS A 286 -5.05 15.04 -3.20
N LYS A 287 -5.95 14.50 -4.01
CA LYS A 287 -5.62 13.49 -5.04
C LYS A 287 -4.46 13.86 -5.97
N GLY A 288 -4.37 15.14 -6.35
CA GLY A 288 -3.27 15.66 -7.17
C GLY A 288 -1.94 15.83 -6.41
N CYS A 289 -2.02 15.99 -5.08
CA CYS A 289 -0.87 16.19 -4.21
C CYS A 289 -0.38 14.89 -3.54
N HIS A 290 -1.12 13.78 -3.68
CA HIS A 290 -0.74 12.51 -3.10
C HIS A 290 0.63 12.08 -3.62
N PRO A 291 1.66 11.92 -2.76
CA PRO A 291 3.00 11.53 -3.18
C PRO A 291 2.99 10.25 -4.02
N LYS A 292 3.84 10.22 -5.06
CA LYS A 292 3.95 9.09 -5.99
C LYS A 292 5.42 8.72 -6.17
N GLY A 293 5.73 7.46 -5.90
CA GLY A 293 7.07 6.90 -6.03
C GLY A 293 7.97 7.21 -4.82
N ASP A 294 8.98 6.36 -4.66
CA ASP A 294 9.79 6.25 -3.44
C ASP A 294 10.39 7.59 -2.99
N ALA A 295 10.99 8.34 -3.93
CA ALA A 295 11.64 9.62 -3.62
C ALA A 295 10.65 10.67 -3.09
N ALA A 296 9.48 10.80 -3.71
CA ALA A 296 8.48 11.77 -3.29
C ALA A 296 7.87 11.40 -1.93
N THR A 297 7.64 10.10 -1.67
CA THR A 297 7.13 9.66 -0.37
C THR A 297 8.15 9.87 0.74
N GLN A 298 9.43 9.58 0.50
CA GLN A 298 10.49 9.81 1.49
C GLN A 298 10.65 11.30 1.82
N ASP A 299 10.69 12.16 0.79
CA ASP A 299 10.74 13.61 0.98
C ASP A 299 9.54 14.13 1.76
N PHE A 300 8.35 13.60 1.48
CA PHE A 300 7.14 13.94 2.22
C PHE A 300 7.24 13.51 3.69
N ALA A 301 7.67 12.27 3.96
CA ALA A 301 7.80 11.72 5.31
C ALA A 301 8.72 12.58 6.19
N VAL A 302 9.87 12.99 5.65
CA VAL A 302 10.84 13.86 6.32
C VAL A 302 10.22 15.23 6.62
N LYS A 303 9.63 15.89 5.60
CA LYS A 303 9.01 17.22 5.77
C LYS A 303 7.85 17.19 6.76
N PHE A 304 6.98 16.20 6.66
CA PHE A 304 5.82 16.05 7.53
C PHE A 304 6.23 15.81 8.99
N SER A 305 7.21 14.94 9.23
CA SER A 305 7.71 14.64 10.58
C SER A 305 8.40 15.85 11.22
N ALA A 306 9.17 16.61 10.44
CA ALA A 306 9.79 17.86 10.90
C ALA A 306 8.72 18.92 11.25
N ALA A 307 7.70 19.10 10.42
CA ALA A 307 6.60 20.02 10.69
C ALA A 307 5.79 19.60 11.93
N LYS A 308 5.56 18.30 12.12
CA LYS A 308 4.86 17.75 13.29
C LYS A 308 5.66 17.99 14.57
N GLN A 309 6.98 17.78 14.54
CA GLN A 309 7.86 18.07 15.67
C GLN A 309 7.90 19.57 16.00
N ALA A 310 7.97 20.43 14.98
CA ALA A 310 7.94 21.88 15.18
C ALA A 310 6.63 22.35 15.84
N ARG A 311 5.47 21.80 15.42
CA ARG A 311 4.17 22.09 16.05
C ARG A 311 4.06 21.56 17.49
N GLN A 312 4.68 20.42 17.80
CA GLN A 312 4.70 19.85 19.15
C GLN A 312 5.71 20.55 20.08
N ALA A 313 6.75 21.15 19.52
CA ALA A 313 7.79 21.89 20.27
C ALA A 313 7.41 23.37 20.52
N GLN A 314 6.39 23.89 19.82
CA GLN A 314 5.80 25.15 20.21
C GLN A 314 5.08 24.95 21.55
N PRO A 315 5.39 25.74 22.59
CA PRO A 315 4.62 25.69 23.82
C PRO A 315 3.17 25.98 23.44
N VAL A 316 2.29 25.03 23.75
CA VAL A 316 0.86 25.31 23.82
C VAL A 316 0.78 26.45 24.83
N GLN A 317 0.54 27.68 24.37
CA GLN A 317 0.02 28.71 25.26
C GLN A 317 -1.30 28.13 25.76
N SER A 318 -1.27 27.57 26.97
CA SER A 318 -2.50 27.23 27.63
C SER A 318 -3.23 28.54 27.86
N ASP A 319 -4.39 28.70 27.23
CA ASP A 319 -5.43 29.63 27.68
C ASP A 319 -5.98 29.17 29.05
N GLU A 320 -5.11 28.80 29.99
CA GLU A 320 -5.48 28.46 31.37
C GLU A 320 -5.85 29.71 32.18
N ASP A 321 -5.57 30.90 31.64
CA ASP A 321 -5.95 32.19 32.27
C ASP A 321 -7.24 32.80 31.68
N ALA A 322 -7.84 32.19 30.64
CA ALA A 322 -9.10 32.67 30.08
C ALA A 322 -10.29 32.16 30.90
N VAL A 323 -10.67 32.93 31.93
CA VAL A 323 -11.88 32.68 32.72
C VAL A 323 -13.13 33.01 31.87
N GLY A 324 -14.02 32.04 31.62
CA GLY A 324 -15.22 32.25 30.80
C GLY A 324 -16.08 31.00 30.57
N TYR A 325 -17.28 31.18 29.98
CA TYR A 325 -18.22 30.11 29.63
C TYR A 325 -18.00 29.61 28.19
N LEU A 326 -17.72 28.32 28.01
CA LEU A 326 -17.58 27.71 26.68
C LEU A 326 -18.89 27.08 26.19
N TRP A 327 -19.58 27.76 25.27
CA TRP A 327 -20.81 27.28 24.66
C TRP A 327 -20.52 26.27 23.54
N LYS A 328 -20.70 24.98 23.84
CA LYS A 328 -20.48 23.87 22.90
C LYS A 328 -21.77 23.44 22.22
N HIS A 329 -21.73 23.27 20.91
CA HIS A 329 -22.75 22.58 20.12
C HIS A 329 -22.04 21.63 19.12
N SER A 330 -22.75 20.63 18.59
CA SER A 330 -22.19 19.50 17.82
C SER A 330 -21.12 19.85 16.77
N THR A 331 -21.20 21.03 16.15
CA THR A 331 -20.29 21.49 15.09
C THR A 331 -19.71 22.89 15.31
N SER A 332 -20.00 23.55 16.43
CA SER A 332 -19.58 24.93 16.71
C SER A 332 -19.23 25.13 18.18
N ARG A 333 -18.26 26.00 18.46
CA ARG A 333 -17.87 26.39 19.81
C ARG A 333 -17.79 27.92 19.87
N LEU A 334 -18.40 28.52 20.87
CA LEU A 334 -18.31 29.94 21.15
C LEU A 334 -17.84 30.13 22.59
N PHE A 335 -16.66 30.70 22.77
CA PHE A 335 -16.16 31.06 24.10
C PHE A 335 -16.68 32.45 24.48
N LEU A 336 -17.23 32.56 25.69
CA LEU A 336 -17.74 33.79 26.28
C LEU A 336 -16.86 34.13 27.49
N PRO A 337 -15.91 35.08 27.38
CA PRO A 337 -15.08 35.52 28.50
C PRO A 337 -15.90 35.96 29.72
N HIS A 338 -15.25 35.99 30.88
CA HIS A 338 -15.77 36.65 32.07
C HIS A 338 -16.27 38.06 31.74
N ASP A 339 -17.35 38.49 32.41
CA ASP A 339 -18.05 39.75 32.16
C ASP A 339 -18.75 39.90 30.81
N THR A 340 -18.77 38.85 29.97
CA THR A 340 -19.65 38.84 28.78
C THR A 340 -21.11 39.02 29.19
N GLU A 341 -21.79 40.00 28.60
CA GLU A 341 -23.21 40.24 28.80
C GLU A 341 -24.05 39.51 27.76
N ILE A 342 -25.18 38.97 28.19
CA ILE A 342 -26.13 38.22 27.38
C ILE A 342 -27.49 38.88 27.51
N ARG A 343 -28.15 39.16 26.38
CA ARG A 343 -29.48 39.78 26.34
C ARG A 343 -30.44 38.95 25.51
N MET A 344 -31.68 38.84 25.98
CA MET A 344 -32.81 38.37 25.18
C MET A 344 -33.95 39.39 25.25
N HIS A 345 -34.51 39.75 24.10
CA HIS A 345 -35.72 40.56 24.03
C HIS A 345 -36.94 39.64 23.95
N TYR A 346 -37.89 39.76 24.89
CA TYR A 346 -39.11 38.95 24.92
C TYR A 346 -40.29 39.73 25.48
N LYS A 347 -41.47 39.64 24.83
CA LYS A 347 -42.71 40.34 25.20
C LYS A 347 -42.51 41.83 25.54
N ASN A 348 -41.81 42.56 24.67
CA ASN A 348 -41.48 43.99 24.82
C ASN A 348 -40.62 44.32 26.05
N LYS A 349 -39.87 43.36 26.59
CA LYS A 349 -38.95 43.55 27.71
C LYS A 349 -37.59 42.93 27.39
N ASP A 350 -36.53 43.62 27.78
CA ASP A 350 -35.17 43.10 27.72
C ASP A 350 -34.80 42.41 29.03
N TYR A 351 -34.17 41.25 28.89
CA TYR A 351 -33.66 40.43 29.99
C TYR A 351 -32.16 40.27 29.83
N TYR A 352 -31.43 40.37 30.94
CA TYR A 352 -29.97 40.41 30.96
C TYR A 352 -29.40 39.33 31.86
N ALA A 353 -28.40 38.62 31.36
CA ALA A 353 -27.56 37.68 32.09
C ALA A 353 -26.09 38.06 31.90
N ARG A 354 -25.20 37.57 32.76
CA ARG A 354 -23.76 37.83 32.65
C ARG A 354 -22.97 36.56 32.89
N VAL A 355 -21.85 36.41 32.18
CA VAL A 355 -20.88 35.35 32.46
C VAL A 355 -20.05 35.76 33.68
N GLN A 356 -20.21 35.03 34.78
CA GLN A 356 -19.38 35.16 35.97
C GLN A 356 -18.56 33.89 36.13
N ASN A 357 -17.24 34.04 36.19
CA ASN A 357 -16.30 32.95 35.99
C ASN A 357 -16.62 32.13 34.72
N ASP A 358 -17.00 30.88 34.90
CA ASP A 358 -17.38 29.92 33.87
C ASP A 358 -18.89 29.64 33.82
N LEU A 359 -19.72 30.48 34.45
CA LEU A 359 -21.17 30.31 34.58
C LEU A 359 -21.96 31.49 34.00
N ILE A 360 -23.08 31.23 33.33
CA ILE A 360 -24.03 32.27 32.93
C ILE A 360 -25.01 32.47 34.08
N ILE A 361 -24.99 33.67 34.67
CA ILE A 361 -25.83 34.03 35.81
C ILE A 361 -26.99 34.90 35.36
N TYR A 362 -28.21 34.46 35.67
CA TYR A 362 -29.47 35.17 35.44
C TYR A 362 -30.34 35.07 36.70
N ASP A 363 -30.75 36.21 37.23
CA ASP A 363 -31.57 36.30 38.47
C ASP A 363 -30.96 35.50 39.65
N GLY A 364 -29.64 35.57 39.79
CA GLY A 364 -28.88 34.86 40.82
C GLY A 364 -28.73 33.35 40.62
N LYS A 365 -29.21 32.79 39.50
CA LYS A 365 -29.10 31.36 39.17
C LYS A 365 -28.15 31.14 38.00
N SER A 366 -27.38 30.06 38.08
CA SER A 366 -26.57 29.57 36.96
C SER A 366 -27.43 28.79 35.99
N LEU A 367 -27.40 29.16 34.70
CA LEU A 367 -28.18 28.54 33.63
C LEU A 367 -27.30 28.23 32.42
N THR A 368 -27.65 27.22 31.65
CA THR A 368 -27.15 27.08 30.27
C THR A 368 -27.83 28.09 29.34
N PRO A 369 -27.28 28.37 28.15
CA PRO A 369 -27.91 29.27 27.18
C PRO A 369 -29.35 28.88 26.81
N SER A 370 -29.61 27.58 26.65
CA SER A 370 -30.95 27.06 26.36
C SER A 370 -31.90 27.22 27.54
N GLU A 371 -31.43 26.96 28.76
CA GLU A 371 -32.23 27.18 29.97
C GLU A 371 -32.53 28.65 30.18
N LEU A 372 -31.57 29.55 29.94
CA LEU A 372 -31.76 30.99 29.98
C LEU A 372 -32.87 31.43 29.01
N ALA A 373 -32.78 31.02 27.74
CA ALA A 373 -33.77 31.38 26.72
C ALA A 373 -35.17 30.83 27.07
N ASN A 374 -35.25 29.61 27.57
CA ASN A 374 -36.52 28.99 27.96
C ASN A 374 -37.10 29.65 29.23
N GLN A 375 -36.26 29.98 30.21
CA GLN A 375 -36.69 30.62 31.46
C GLN A 375 -37.22 32.04 31.20
N ILE A 376 -36.60 32.79 30.29
CA ILE A 376 -37.10 34.11 29.85
C ILE A 376 -38.43 33.96 29.09
N ALA A 377 -38.60 32.87 28.35
CA ALA A 377 -39.80 32.57 27.57
C ALA A 377 -40.91 31.83 28.35
N ASP A 378 -40.98 32.00 29.68
CA ASP A 378 -41.97 31.37 30.55
C ASP A 378 -42.03 29.83 30.42
N GLY A 379 -40.89 29.17 30.20
CA GLY A 379 -40.76 27.72 30.04
C GLY A 379 -41.01 27.20 28.62
N THR A 380 -41.24 28.09 27.65
CA THR A 380 -41.38 27.70 26.23
C THR A 380 -40.03 27.34 25.63
N SER A 381 -39.96 26.24 24.86
CA SER A 381 -38.72 25.85 24.16
C SER A 381 -38.33 26.88 23.09
N ARG A 382 -37.14 27.46 23.24
CA ARG A 382 -36.56 28.49 22.38
C ARG A 382 -35.16 28.09 21.92
N ASN A 383 -34.73 28.65 20.79
CA ASN A 383 -33.40 28.40 20.26
C ASN A 383 -32.47 29.53 20.70
N ALA A 384 -31.67 29.25 21.73
CA ALA A 384 -30.75 30.22 22.31
C ALA A 384 -29.81 30.88 21.28
N TRP A 385 -29.38 30.16 20.24
CA TRP A 385 -28.53 30.76 19.19
C TRP A 385 -29.26 31.86 18.42
N ARG A 386 -30.57 31.74 18.23
CA ARG A 386 -31.39 32.69 17.44
C ARG A 386 -32.01 33.79 18.28
N ASP A 387 -32.04 33.62 19.59
CA ASP A 387 -32.75 34.51 20.51
C ASP A 387 -31.82 35.31 21.43
N LEU A 388 -30.60 34.84 21.68
CA LEU A 388 -29.62 35.51 22.54
C LEU A 388 -28.70 36.44 21.75
N TYR A 389 -28.54 37.65 22.26
CA TYR A 389 -27.53 38.62 21.86
C TYR A 389 -26.40 38.61 22.89
N ILE A 390 -25.17 38.72 22.40
CA ILE A 390 -23.94 38.69 23.19
C ILE A 390 -23.23 40.04 23.02
N LYS A 391 -22.69 40.55 24.13
CA LYS A 391 -21.78 41.70 24.14
C LYS A 391 -20.54 41.30 24.94
N PHE A 392 -19.40 41.23 24.28
CA PHE A 392 -18.12 40.95 24.93
C PHE A 392 -17.65 42.15 25.78
N PRO A 393 -16.74 41.94 26.76
CA PRO A 393 -16.28 43.02 27.65
C PRO A 393 -15.75 44.26 26.91
N ASP A 394 -15.06 44.06 25.79
CA ASP A 394 -14.44 45.12 24.98
C ASP A 394 -15.30 45.57 23.78
N ASP A 395 -16.49 45.00 23.61
CA ASP A 395 -17.38 45.34 22.50
C ASP A 395 -18.28 46.54 22.85
N GLU A 396 -18.46 47.47 21.90
CA GLU A 396 -19.41 48.57 22.04
C GLU A 396 -20.87 48.14 21.73
N GLY A 397 -21.07 47.03 21.02
CA GLY A 397 -22.36 46.63 20.45
C GLY A 397 -22.81 45.20 20.76
N TRP A 398 -24.12 44.97 20.68
CA TRP A 398 -24.73 43.64 20.82
C TRP A 398 -24.73 42.90 19.49
N ARG A 399 -24.27 41.64 19.48
CA ARG A 399 -24.26 40.76 18.30
C ARG A 399 -25.11 39.51 18.54
N LEU A 400 -25.77 39.00 17.51
CA LEU A 400 -26.58 37.79 17.64
C LEU A 400 -25.68 36.56 17.83
N ALA A 401 -26.02 35.67 18.78
CA ALA A 401 -25.21 34.49 19.05
C ALA A 401 -25.04 33.57 17.83
N HIS A 402 -26.05 33.50 16.95
CA HIS A 402 -26.02 32.79 15.68
C HIS A 402 -24.91 33.30 14.74
N ASP A 403 -24.71 34.61 14.68
CA ASP A 403 -23.72 35.21 13.79
C ASP A 403 -22.30 34.98 14.35
N LEU A 404 -22.16 35.03 15.67
CA LEU A 404 -20.90 34.80 16.37
C LEU A 404 -20.39 33.36 16.23
N ARG A 405 -21.28 32.37 16.18
CA ARG A 405 -20.87 30.97 15.99
C ARG A 405 -20.52 30.60 14.54
N GLU A 406 -20.93 31.43 13.57
CA GLU A 406 -20.66 31.21 12.14
C GLU A 406 -19.50 32.06 11.61
N ALA A 407 -18.98 32.98 12.45
CA ALA A 407 -17.78 33.72 12.14
C ALA A 407 -16.56 32.77 12.04
N PRO A 408 -15.80 32.78 10.93
CA PRO A 408 -14.53 32.06 10.87
C PRO A 408 -13.57 32.64 11.92
N GLU A 409 -12.76 31.79 12.58
CA GLU A 409 -11.69 32.14 13.53
C GLU A 409 -10.68 33.13 12.91
N ALA A 410 -11.06 34.39 12.81
CA ALA A 410 -10.23 35.45 12.25
C ALA A 410 -10.48 36.76 13.03
N THR A 411 -10.45 36.70 14.36
CA THR A 411 -10.32 37.88 15.24
C THR A 411 -9.84 37.48 16.64
N LEU A 412 -8.64 36.90 16.76
CA LEU A 412 -7.88 36.91 18.02
C LEU A 412 -6.49 37.58 17.89
N ASP A 413 -6.12 38.06 16.70
CA ASP A 413 -4.90 38.86 16.47
C ASP A 413 -5.18 40.38 16.43
N GLY A 414 -6.25 40.83 17.07
CA GLY A 414 -6.80 42.18 16.90
C GLY A 414 -7.03 42.99 18.17
N PHE A 415 -6.28 42.76 19.25
CA PHE A 415 -6.28 43.65 20.42
C PHE A 415 -4.83 43.92 20.84
N GLY A 416 -4.23 44.90 20.19
CA GLY A 416 -3.04 45.56 20.68
C GLY A 416 -3.43 46.87 21.36
N LEU A 417 -3.30 46.91 22.69
CA LEU A 417 -2.57 47.91 23.47
C LEU A 417 -2.46 47.47 24.93
#